data_AF-A0A6I1G7P5-F1
#
_entry.id   AF-A0A6I1G7P5-F1
#
_cell.length_a   1.000
_cell.length_b   1.000
_cell.length_c   1.000
_cell.angle_alpha   90.00
_cell.angle_beta   90.00
_cell.angle_gamma   90.00
#
_symmetry.space_group_name_H-M   'P 1'
#
loop_
_entity.id
_entity.type
_entity.pdbx_description
1 polymer ?
#
loop_
_entity_poly.entity_id
_entity_poly.type
_entity_poly.pdbx_seq_one_letter_code
_entity_poly.pdbx_strand_id
1 'polypeptide(L)' 'MSSAREPEPDGSPEPDAPDTLIEAIRWDVIVLLAAVVAFGANLIFPDELSSALLVFLGLAVLWVGFRIVVKVRAFRSRGA' A
#
# COMPACT_ATOMS: atom_id res chain seq x y z
N MET A 1 -0.11 43.58 27.41
CA MET A 1 0.07 42.21 27.93
C MET A 1 -0.62 41.26 26.96
N SER A 2 0.10 40.23 26.51
CA SER A 2 -0.26 39.13 25.59
C SER A 2 -0.73 39.48 24.18
N SER A 3 0.25 39.72 23.29
CA SER A 3 0.12 39.28 21.89
C SER A 3 0.03 37.75 21.89
N ALA A 4 -1.10 37.20 21.50
CA ALA A 4 -1.18 35.79 21.13
C ALA A 4 -0.23 35.57 19.96
N ARG A 5 0.86 34.84 20.19
CA ARG A 5 1.73 34.34 19.11
C ARG A 5 0.85 33.53 18.16
N GLU A 6 0.77 33.96 16.90
CA GLU A 6 0.41 33.05 15.81
C GLU A 6 1.32 31.82 15.91
N PRO A 7 0.79 30.59 15.81
CA PRO A 7 1.62 29.41 15.77
C PRO A 7 2.54 29.54 14.54
N GLU A 8 3.85 29.66 14.78
CA GLU A 8 4.86 29.56 13.73
C GLU A 8 4.58 28.28 12.94
N PRO A 9 4.51 28.33 11.60
CA PRO A 9 4.38 27.14 10.79
C PRO A 9 5.58 26.26 11.10
N ASP A 10 5.30 25.16 11.79
CA ASP A 10 6.27 24.19 12.24
C ASP A 10 7.02 23.67 11.00
N GLY A 11 8.26 24.11 10.83
CA GLY A 11 9.17 23.65 9.76
C GLY A 11 9.66 22.22 9.98
N SER A 12 8.95 21.45 10.81
CA SER A 12 9.13 20.02 10.97
C SER A 12 9.13 19.38 9.57
N PRO A 13 10.22 18.68 9.18
CA PRO A 13 10.29 18.05 7.88
C PRO A 13 9.07 17.16 7.72
N GLU A 14 8.30 17.43 6.67
CA GLU A 14 7.07 16.74 6.33
C GLU A 14 7.32 15.23 6.45
N PRO A 15 6.73 14.56 7.45
CA PRO A 15 7.12 13.20 7.73
C PRO A 15 6.64 12.33 6.56
N ASP A 16 7.53 11.43 6.15
CA ASP A 16 7.18 10.19 5.47
C ASP A 16 7.01 10.25 3.94
N ALA A 17 7.76 11.08 3.24
CA ALA A 17 8.11 10.71 1.86
C ALA A 17 9.05 9.49 1.94
N PRO A 18 8.67 8.29 1.47
CA PRO A 18 9.50 7.10 1.62
C PRO A 18 10.83 7.30 0.89
N ASP A 19 11.93 7.25 1.63
CA ASP A 19 13.29 7.48 1.13
C ASP A 19 13.72 6.39 0.14
N THR A 20 13.08 5.21 0.22
CA THR A 20 13.39 4.06 -0.64
C THR A 20 12.14 3.46 -1.28
N LEU A 21 12.27 2.94 -2.51
CA LEU A 21 11.18 2.22 -3.20
C LEU A 21 10.66 1.05 -2.37
N ILE A 22 11.54 0.34 -1.67
CA ILE A 22 11.21 -0.82 -0.84
C ILE A 22 10.27 -0.40 0.28
N GLU A 23 10.56 0.69 0.97
CA GLU A 23 9.68 1.24 2.01
C GLU A 23 8.33 1.68 1.44
N ALA A 24 8.36 2.30 0.25
CA ALA A 24 7.15 2.71 -0.45
C ALA A 24 6.21 1.55 -0.81
N ILE A 25 6.74 0.35 -1.12
CA ILE A 25 5.92 -0.82 -1.54
C ILE A 25 5.80 -1.92 -0.46
N ARG A 26 6.46 -1.80 0.70
CA ARG A 26 6.55 -2.87 1.71
C ARG A 26 5.18 -3.42 2.09
N TRP A 27 4.25 -2.53 2.44
CA TRP A 27 2.90 -2.93 2.84
C TRP A 27 2.07 -3.48 1.67
N ASP A 28 2.24 -2.94 0.46
CA ASP A 28 1.56 -3.47 -0.74
C ASP A 28 2.00 -4.93 -1.00
N VAL A 29 3.30 -5.23 -0.87
CA VAL A 29 3.84 -6.59 -1.02
C VAL A 29 3.29 -7.54 0.04
N ILE A 30 3.23 -7.12 1.31
CA ILE A 30 2.68 -7.93 2.41
C ILE A 30 1.20 -8.26 2.15
N VAL A 31 0.41 -7.26 1.74
CA VAL A 31 -1.01 -7.45 1.42
C VAL A 31 -1.18 -8.40 0.23
N LEU A 32 -0.36 -8.25 -0.81
CA LEU A 32 -0.38 -9.14 -1.97
C LEU A 32 -0.06 -10.59 -1.58
N LEU A 33 0.96 -10.80 -0.74
CA LEU A 33 1.34 -12.12 -0.24
C LEU A 33 0.22 -12.75 0.60
N ALA A 34 -0.39 -11.98 1.50
CA ALA A 34 -1.52 -12.44 2.30
C ALA A 34 -2.71 -12.84 1.43
N ALA A 35 -3.00 -12.08 0.37
CA ALA A 35 -4.07 -12.40 -0.56
C ALA A 35 -3.79 -13.68 -1.37
N VAL A 36 -2.55 -13.89 -1.81
CA VAL A 36 -2.14 -15.14 -2.48
C VAL A 36 -2.27 -16.34 -1.54
N VAL A 37 -1.86 -16.20 -0.27
CA VAL A 37 -2.00 -17.26 0.74
C VAL A 37 -3.48 -17.54 1.01
N ALA A 38 -4.32 -16.51 1.18
CA ALA A 38 -5.76 -16.68 1.37
C ALA A 38 -6.42 -17.38 0.18
N PHE A 39 -6.03 -17.01 -1.04
CA PHE A 39 -6.51 -17.67 -2.25
C PHE A 39 -6.06 -19.13 -2.33
N GLY A 40 -4.79 -19.41 -2.03
CA GLY A 40 -4.26 -20.77 -1.97
C GLY A 40 -4.94 -21.63 -0.91
N ALA A 41 -5.18 -21.07 0.28
CA ALA A 41 -5.92 -21.73 1.35
C ALA A 41 -7.34 -22.09 0.90
N ASN A 42 -8.02 -21.19 0.20
CA ASN A 42 -9.35 -21.45 -0.34
C ASN A 42 -9.37 -22.56 -1.41
N LEU A 43 -8.32 -22.70 -2.22
CA LEU A 43 -8.24 -23.79 -3.19
C LEU A 43 -8.09 -25.17 -2.52
N ILE A 44 -7.46 -25.21 -1.35
CA ILE A 44 -7.27 -26.44 -0.55
C ILE A 44 -8.52 -26.73 0.29
N PHE A 45 -9.14 -25.69 0.85
CA PHE A 45 -10.32 -25.75 1.71
C PHE A 45 -11.41 -24.83 1.16
N PRO A 46 -12.21 -25.30 0.17
CA PRO A 46 -13.14 -24.45 -0.58
C PRO A 46 -14.36 -23.96 0.21
N ASP A 47 -14.50 -24.36 1.48
CA ASP A 47 -15.64 -24.01 2.34
C ASP A 47 -15.45 -22.69 3.12
N GLU A 48 -14.25 -22.09 3.08
CA GLU A 48 -13.89 -20.93 3.92
C GLU A 48 -14.29 -19.57 3.32
N LEU A 49 -14.45 -19.43 1.99
CA LEU A 49 -14.82 -18.16 1.35
C LEU A 49 -15.97 -18.30 0.35
N SER A 50 -16.97 -17.43 0.52
CA SER A 50 -18.03 -17.21 -0.48
C SER A 50 -17.45 -16.80 -1.84
N SER A 51 -18.05 -17.26 -2.94
CA SER A 51 -17.66 -16.92 -4.31
C SER A 51 -17.61 -15.41 -4.56
N ALA A 52 -18.47 -14.62 -3.89
CA ALA A 52 -18.43 -13.16 -3.97
C ALA A 52 -17.13 -12.59 -3.35
N LEU A 53 -16.69 -13.14 -2.21
CA LEU A 53 -15.45 -12.73 -1.55
C LEU A 53 -14.22 -13.05 -2.38
N LEU A 54 -14.23 -14.14 -3.16
CA LEU A 54 -13.16 -14.45 -4.10
C LEU A 54 -13.02 -13.41 -5.21
N VAL A 55 -14.15 -12.89 -5.71
CA VAL A 55 -14.14 -11.79 -6.70
C VAL A 55 -13.55 -10.53 -6.08
N PHE A 56 -13.98 -10.15 -4.87
CA PHE A 56 -13.40 -9.00 -4.16
C PHE A 56 -11.92 -9.18 -3.85
N LEU A 57 -11.50 -10.39 -3.46
CA LEU A 57 -10.10 -10.73 -3.22
C LEU A 57 -9.28 -10.59 -4.51
N GLY A 58 -9.80 -11.08 -5.64
CA GLY A 58 -9.16 -10.92 -6.95
C GLY A 58 -9.02 -9.44 -7.36
N LEU A 59 -10.06 -8.64 -7.16
CA LEU A 59 -10.01 -7.19 -7.42
C LEU A 59 -9.01 -6.49 -6.50
N ALA A 60 -8.94 -6.85 -5.23
CA ALA A 60 -7.97 -6.32 -4.28
C ALA A 60 -6.52 -6.65 -4.71
N VAL A 61 -6.27 -7.89 -5.14
CA VAL A 61 -4.97 -8.32 -5.67
C VAL A 61 -4.57 -7.49 -6.89
N LEU A 62 -5.47 -7.33 -7.87
CA LEU A 62 -5.23 -6.54 -9.07
C LEU A 62 -4.94 -5.07 -8.73
N TRP A 63 -5.71 -4.49 -7.81
CA TRP A 63 -5.53 -3.11 -7.35
C TRP A 63 -4.17 -2.90 -6.67
N VAL A 64 -3.78 -3.79 -5.75
CA VAL A 64 -2.50 -3.71 -5.05
C VAL A 64 -1.33 -3.91 -6.02
N GLY A 65 -1.44 -4.87 -6.94
CA GLY A 65 -0.44 -5.06 -8.00
C GLY A 65 -0.28 -3.81 -8.87
N PHE A 66 -1.39 -3.18 -9.27
CA PHE A 66 -1.36 -1.92 -10.00
C PHE A 66 -0.66 -0.81 -9.21
N ARG A 67 -0.95 -0.66 -7.91
CA ARG A 67 -0.27 0.32 -7.04
C ARG A 67 1.24 0.12 -6.99
N ILE A 68 1.70 -1.13 -6.86
CA ILE A 68 3.14 -1.45 -6.88
C ILE A 68 3.75 -1.01 -8.21
N VAL A 69 3.14 -1.35 -9.34
CA VAL A 69 3.63 -0.98 -10.68
C VAL A 69 3.72 0.54 -10.84
N VAL A 70 2.71 1.29 -10.39
CA VAL A 70 2.71 2.76 -10.43
C VAL A 70 3.86 3.33 -9.61
N LYS A 71 4.06 2.85 -8.37
CA LYS A 71 5.17 3.29 -7.50
C LYS A 71 6.53 2.97 -8.11
N VAL A 72 6.72 1.75 -8.61
CA VAL A 72 7.97 1.32 -9.27
C VAL A 72 8.26 2.18 -10.50
N ARG A 73 7.25 2.46 -11.33
CA ARG A 73 7.40 3.35 -12.50
C ARG A 73 7.77 4.77 -12.09
N ALA A 74 7.10 5.33 -11.09
CA ALA A 74 7.37 6.67 -10.59
C ALA A 74 8.79 6.82 -10.02
N PHE A 75 9.30 5.81 -9.32
CA PHE A 75 10.69 5.79 -8.86
C PHE A 75 11.68 5.67 -10.01
N ARG A 76 11.41 4.81 -11.00
CA ARG A 76 12.28 4.65 -12.18
C ARG A 76 12.40 5.94 -12.99
N SER A 77 11.31 6.71 -13.13
CA SER A 77 11.34 8.00 -13.83
C SER A 77 12.04 9.13 -13.06
N ARG A 78 12.27 8.98 -11.74
CA ARG A 78 13.01 9.97 -10.93
C ARG A 78 14.53 9.75 -10.96
N GLY A 79 14.99 8.57 -11.35
CA GLY A 79 16.41 8.21 -11.44
C GLY A 79 17.00 8.27 -12.85
N ALA A 80 16.23 8.72 -13.85
CA ALA A 80 16.66 8.95 -15.24
C ALA A 80 16.72 10.46 -15.51
#